data_AF-A0A7X7TDD0-F1
#
_entry.id   AF-A0A7X7TDD0-F1
#
_cell.length_a   1.000
_cell.length_b   1.000
_cell.length_c   1.000
_cell.angle_alpha   90.00
_cell.angle_beta   90.00
_cell.angle_gamma   90.00
#
_symmetry.space_group_name_H-M   'P 1'
#
loop_
_entity.id
_entity.type
_entity.pdbx_description
1 polymer ?
#
loop_
_entity_poly.entity_id
_entity_poly.type
_entity_poly.pdbx_seq_one_letter_code
_entity_poly.pdbx_strand_id
1 'polypeptide(L)'
;MHRIGLHGKSFIPMLIGFGCSVPAIMATRILENRRNRLTTILVIPLMSCGARFPIYSLLIPAFFAVQYRPMVLLFLYLTGAALAIGGAKLLRGTIFRGETTPFVMELPPYRMPTMTGLWLHTWTRGKQYLKKAGTVILAISILMWAATTFPRSSKESLAGSSPSEAQVIRLENSVAGRIGKALEPWIQPLGFDWKVGTALIGASTAKEVFVSQLAIVYSLDDPDETADRLRNRLAEDYSPLQGLSILLFCLIGTPCLATVVITARETGSWKWAALQWGGLTFLAYIVSLLAFQVGQIIVG
;
A
#
# COMPACT_ATOMS: atom_id res chain seq x y z
N MET A 1 -10.80 -21.60 5.83
CA MET A 1 -11.19 -20.47 6.70
C MET A 1 -11.59 -20.88 8.11
N HIS A 2 -12.36 -21.96 8.33
CA HIS A 2 -12.73 -22.41 9.68
C HIS A 2 -11.53 -22.70 10.59
N ARG A 3 -10.48 -23.39 10.10
CA ARG A 3 -9.22 -23.61 10.85
C ARG A 3 -8.43 -22.33 11.17
N ILE A 4 -8.60 -21.28 10.38
CA ILE A 4 -8.00 -19.95 10.60
C ILE A 4 -8.88 -19.12 11.53
N GLY A 5 -10.11 -19.56 11.74
CA GLY A 5 -11.08 -18.91 12.60
C GLY A 5 -11.89 -17.79 11.97
N LEU A 6 -11.82 -17.66 10.65
CA LEU A 6 -12.65 -16.71 9.93
C LEU A 6 -13.93 -17.39 9.45
N HIS A 7 -15.01 -16.60 9.44
CA HIS A 7 -16.30 -17.01 8.90
C HIS A 7 -16.20 -17.17 7.37
N GLY A 8 -16.93 -18.12 6.77
CA GLY A 8 -16.89 -18.37 5.32
C GLY A 8 -17.20 -17.13 4.47
N LYS A 9 -18.13 -16.28 4.94
CA LYS A 9 -18.45 -14.97 4.31
C LYS A 9 -17.24 -14.02 4.22
N SER A 10 -16.20 -14.16 5.05
CA SER A 10 -15.01 -13.30 5.00
C SER A 10 -14.15 -13.51 3.74
N PHE A 11 -14.33 -14.63 3.03
CA PHE A 11 -13.58 -14.92 1.80
C PHE A 11 -13.90 -13.91 0.69
N ILE A 12 -15.16 -13.53 0.52
CA ILE A 12 -15.59 -12.62 -0.56
C ILE A 12 -14.91 -11.24 -0.43
N PRO A 13 -14.94 -10.55 0.73
CA PRO A 13 -14.19 -9.31 0.91
C PRO A 13 -12.67 -9.46 0.72
N MET A 14 -12.07 -10.57 1.18
CA MET A 14 -10.64 -10.80 1.03
C MET A 14 -10.22 -10.96 -0.45
N LEU A 15 -11.04 -11.64 -1.25
CA LEU A 15 -10.81 -11.77 -2.68
C LEU A 15 -10.92 -10.42 -3.40
N ILE A 16 -11.93 -9.61 -3.05
CA ILE A 16 -12.08 -8.23 -3.57
C ILE A 16 -10.88 -7.35 -3.19
N GLY A 17 -10.23 -7.65 -2.05
CA GLY A 17 -9.05 -6.94 -1.55
C GLY A 17 -7.85 -6.97 -2.49
N PHE A 18 -7.72 -8.00 -3.32
CA PHE A 18 -6.69 -8.07 -4.38
C PHE A 18 -6.88 -7.00 -5.46
N GLY A 19 -8.11 -6.53 -5.68
CA GLY A 19 -8.38 -5.39 -6.54
C GLY A 19 -8.03 -4.09 -5.80
N CYS A 20 -8.85 -3.72 -4.82
CA CYS A 20 -8.64 -2.53 -4.00
C CYS A 20 -9.17 -2.76 -2.58
N SER A 21 -8.39 -2.34 -1.58
CA SER A 21 -8.74 -2.48 -0.17
C SER A 21 -9.99 -1.68 0.21
N VAL A 22 -10.29 -0.58 -0.49
CA VAL A 22 -11.44 0.28 -0.22
C VAL A 22 -12.79 -0.44 -0.44
N PRO A 23 -13.13 -0.93 -1.65
CA PRO A 23 -14.38 -1.65 -1.88
C PRO A 23 -14.43 -2.96 -1.09
N ALA A 24 -13.29 -3.60 -0.84
CA ALA A 24 -13.21 -4.78 0.02
C ALA A 24 -13.65 -4.48 1.45
N ILE A 25 -13.18 -3.38 2.05
CA ILE A 25 -13.59 -2.95 3.39
C ILE A 25 -15.09 -2.64 3.43
N MET A 26 -15.63 -1.97 2.40
CA MET A 26 -17.08 -1.72 2.31
C MET A 26 -17.89 -3.02 2.16
N ALA A 27 -17.35 -4.03 1.48
CA ALA A 27 -17.96 -5.34 1.32
C ALA A 27 -18.00 -6.15 2.62
N THR A 28 -17.22 -5.80 3.65
CA THR A 28 -17.29 -6.47 4.96
C THR A 28 -18.63 -6.29 5.68
N ARG A 29 -19.52 -5.42 5.20
CA ARG A 29 -20.89 -5.26 5.71
C ARG A 29 -21.75 -6.53 5.59
N ILE A 30 -21.36 -7.49 4.75
CA ILE A 30 -22.02 -8.81 4.69
C ILE A 30 -21.79 -9.65 5.94
N LEU A 31 -20.80 -9.28 6.77
CA LEU A 31 -20.46 -9.95 8.01
C LEU A 31 -21.35 -9.42 9.15
N GLU A 32 -22.24 -10.27 9.63
CA GLU A 32 -23.16 -9.98 10.74
C GLU A 32 -22.40 -9.75 12.05
N ASN A 33 -21.40 -10.59 12.32
CA ASN A 33 -20.59 -10.49 13.54
C ASN A 33 -19.59 -9.34 13.48
N ARG A 34 -19.75 -8.35 14.36
CA ARG A 34 -18.86 -7.18 14.47
C ARG A 34 -17.39 -7.57 14.66
N ARG A 35 -17.09 -8.61 15.45
CA ARG A 35 -15.71 -9.10 15.67
C ARG A 35 -15.08 -9.60 14.37
N ASN A 36 -15.79 -10.48 13.63
CA ASN A 36 -15.32 -10.98 12.33
C ASN A 36 -15.18 -9.86 11.31
N ARG A 37 -16.10 -8.88 11.34
CA ARG A 37 -16.03 -7.69 10.50
C ARG A 37 -14.76 -6.88 10.76
N LEU A 38 -14.47 -6.56 12.02
CA LEU A 38 -13.26 -5.83 12.41
C LEU A 38 -11.98 -6.57 12.04
N THR A 39 -11.89 -7.88 12.33
CA THR A 39 -10.73 -8.69 11.95
C THR A 39 -10.52 -8.70 10.43
N THR A 40 -11.60 -8.83 9.66
CA THR A 40 -11.52 -8.83 8.19
C THR A 40 -11.08 -7.45 7.66
N ILE A 41 -11.63 -6.36 8.20
CA ILE A 41 -11.24 -4.98 7.85
C ILE A 41 -9.74 -4.76 8.08
N LEU A 42 -9.21 -5.18 9.24
CA LEU A 42 -7.80 -4.98 9.61
C LEU A 42 -6.83 -5.83 8.77
N VAL A 43 -7.28 -6.98 8.27
CA VAL A 43 -6.46 -7.93 7.49
C VAL A 43 -6.47 -7.62 5.99
N ILE A 44 -7.55 -7.03 5.45
CA ILE A 44 -7.66 -6.72 4.02
C ILE A 44 -6.44 -5.96 3.43
N PRO A 45 -5.84 -4.96 4.09
CA PRO A 45 -4.69 -4.24 3.53
C PRO A 45 -3.40 -5.06 3.39
N LEU A 46 -3.31 -6.21 4.06
CA LEU A 46 -2.20 -7.17 3.89
C LEU A 46 -2.31 -7.90 2.54
N MET A 47 -3.49 -7.89 1.90
CA MET A 47 -3.65 -8.38 0.53
C MET A 47 -3.01 -7.39 -0.45
N SER A 48 -2.34 -7.93 -1.46
CA SER A 48 -1.73 -7.12 -2.51
C SER A 48 -2.79 -6.54 -3.43
N CYS A 49 -3.02 -5.23 -3.35
CA CYS A 49 -3.94 -4.53 -4.24
C CYS A 49 -3.31 -4.31 -5.63
N GLY A 50 -4.15 -4.16 -6.66
CA GLY A 50 -3.70 -3.94 -8.04
C GLY A 50 -2.79 -2.72 -8.20
N ALA A 51 -2.96 -1.70 -7.36
CA ALA A 51 -2.11 -0.50 -7.37
C ALA A 51 -0.66 -0.72 -6.91
N ARG A 52 -0.33 -1.90 -6.34
CA ARG A 52 1.07 -2.29 -6.04
C ARG A 52 1.79 -2.89 -7.23
N PHE A 53 1.05 -3.36 -8.25
CA PHE A 53 1.66 -3.99 -9.42
C PHE A 53 2.64 -3.08 -10.18
N PRO A 54 2.39 -1.77 -10.38
CA PRO A 54 3.35 -0.85 -11.02
C PRO A 54 4.68 -0.72 -10.24
N ILE A 55 4.63 -0.83 -8.91
CA ILE A 55 5.83 -0.80 -8.06
C ILE A 55 6.66 -2.06 -8.33
N TYR A 56 6.01 -3.22 -8.39
CA TYR A 56 6.68 -4.49 -8.66
C TYR A 56 7.24 -4.57 -10.08
N SER A 57 6.52 -4.04 -11.08
CA SER A 57 6.99 -4.01 -12.47
C SER A 57 8.16 -3.04 -12.69
N LEU A 58 8.38 -2.08 -11.78
CA LEU A 58 9.54 -1.20 -11.79
C LEU A 58 10.72 -1.79 -11.02
N LEU A 59 10.52 -2.16 -9.75
CA LEU A 59 11.60 -2.59 -8.85
C LEU A 59 12.16 -3.98 -9.20
N ILE A 60 11.31 -4.95 -9.55
CA ILE A 60 11.78 -6.33 -9.78
C ILE A 60 12.76 -6.37 -10.97
N PRO A 61 12.48 -5.75 -12.13
CA PRO A 61 13.43 -5.72 -13.24
C PRO A 61 14.69 -4.90 -12.97
N ALA A 62 14.65 -3.91 -12.06
CA ALA A 62 15.81 -3.10 -11.69
C ALA A 62 16.85 -3.92 -10.90
N PHE A 63 16.39 -4.80 -9.99
CA PHE A 63 17.28 -5.49 -9.06
C PHE A 63 17.53 -6.97 -9.38
N PHE A 64 16.63 -7.61 -10.13
CA PHE A 64 16.69 -9.06 -10.37
C PHE A 64 16.78 -9.42 -11.86
N ALA A 65 17.68 -10.36 -12.17
CA ALA A 65 17.84 -10.94 -13.50
C ALA A 65 16.54 -11.59 -14.00
N VAL A 66 16.37 -11.62 -15.34
CA VAL A 66 15.15 -12.07 -16.03
C VAL A 66 14.61 -13.41 -15.50
N GLN A 67 15.51 -14.35 -15.21
CA GLN A 67 15.19 -15.69 -14.70
C GLN A 67 14.49 -15.68 -13.33
N TYR A 68 14.83 -14.74 -12.43
CA TYR A 68 14.32 -14.73 -11.05
C TYR A 68 13.07 -13.85 -10.88
N ARG A 69 12.72 -13.00 -11.87
CA ARG A 69 11.59 -12.04 -11.74
C ARG A 69 10.24 -12.70 -11.41
N PRO A 70 9.83 -13.82 -12.07
CA PRO A 70 8.57 -14.47 -11.75
C PRO A 70 8.56 -15.09 -10.35
N MET A 71 9.71 -15.63 -9.92
CA MET A 71 9.85 -16.27 -8.62
C MET A 71 9.79 -15.25 -7.47
N VAL A 72 10.42 -14.10 -7.64
CA VAL A 72 10.34 -12.98 -6.67
C VAL A 72 8.91 -12.46 -6.56
N LEU A 73 8.21 -12.28 -7.68
CA LEU A 73 6.81 -11.86 -7.67
C LEU A 73 5.92 -12.88 -6.95
N LEU A 74 6.06 -14.16 -7.25
CA LEU A 74 5.33 -15.23 -6.58
C LEU A 74 5.62 -15.23 -5.07
N PHE A 75 6.89 -15.11 -4.69
CA PHE A 75 7.30 -15.04 -3.28
C PHE A 75 6.66 -13.85 -2.55
N LEU A 76 6.59 -12.67 -3.17
CA LEU A 76 5.91 -11.50 -2.58
C LEU A 76 4.42 -11.76 -2.36
N TYR A 77 3.72 -12.33 -3.34
CA TYR A 77 2.30 -12.65 -3.21
C TYR A 77 2.04 -13.73 -2.15
N LEU A 78 2.86 -14.77 -2.09
CA LEU A 78 2.79 -15.81 -1.07
C LEU A 78 3.07 -15.23 0.33
N THR A 79 4.06 -14.36 0.47
CA THR A 79 4.38 -13.68 1.73
C THR A 79 3.21 -12.80 2.19
N GLY A 80 2.60 -12.02 1.30
CA GLY A 80 1.42 -11.22 1.61
C GLY A 80 0.24 -12.08 2.07
N ALA A 81 -0.04 -13.18 1.37
CA ALA A 81 -1.09 -14.12 1.75
C ALA A 81 -0.81 -14.79 3.10
N ALA A 82 0.43 -15.22 3.33
CA ALA A 82 0.87 -15.81 4.59
C ALA A 82 0.73 -14.82 5.77
N LEU A 83 1.16 -13.58 5.59
CA LEU A 83 1.01 -12.51 6.58
C LEU A 83 -0.46 -12.19 6.86
N ALA A 84 -1.32 -12.19 5.84
CA ALA A 84 -2.74 -11.98 6.04
C ALA A 84 -3.38 -13.11 6.86
N ILE A 85 -3.02 -14.36 6.58
CA ILE A 85 -3.49 -15.53 7.35
C ILE A 85 -2.94 -15.48 8.78
N GLY A 86 -1.66 -15.19 8.94
CA GLY A 86 -0.99 -15.04 10.23
C GLY A 86 -1.59 -13.91 11.07
N GLY A 87 -1.79 -12.75 10.47
CA GLY A 87 -2.41 -11.58 11.09
C GLY A 87 -3.86 -11.85 11.50
N ALA A 88 -4.65 -12.53 10.66
CA ALA A 88 -6.01 -12.93 11.03
C ALA A 88 -6.02 -13.87 12.24
N LYS A 89 -5.13 -14.86 12.26
CA LYS A 89 -5.00 -15.81 13.38
C LYS A 89 -4.55 -15.12 14.66
N LEU A 90 -3.56 -14.22 14.56
CA LEU A 90 -3.04 -13.43 15.68
C LEU A 90 -4.14 -12.54 16.27
N LEU A 91 -4.82 -11.74 15.44
CA LEU A 91 -5.90 -10.85 15.86
C LEU A 91 -7.06 -11.60 16.51
N ARG A 92 -7.41 -12.79 16.00
CA ARG A 92 -8.46 -13.62 16.61
C ARG A 92 -8.03 -14.25 17.94
N GLY A 93 -6.76 -14.61 18.06
CA GLY A 93 -6.20 -15.19 19.29
C GLY A 93 -6.02 -14.18 20.42
N THR A 94 -5.69 -12.92 20.10
CA THR A 94 -5.36 -11.87 21.07
C THR A 94 -6.53 -10.92 21.33
N ILE A 95 -6.98 -10.18 20.32
CA ILE A 95 -7.90 -9.02 20.47
C ILE A 95 -9.37 -9.42 20.34
N PHE A 96 -9.69 -10.35 19.42
CA PHE A 96 -11.08 -10.69 19.07
C PHE A 96 -11.43 -12.16 19.33
N ARG A 97 -11.23 -12.63 20.57
CA ARG A 97 -11.65 -13.97 20.99
C ARG A 97 -13.17 -14.12 20.85
N GLY A 98 -13.64 -15.21 20.24
CA GLY A 98 -15.07 -15.48 20.11
C GLY A 98 -15.43 -16.57 19.10
N GLU A 99 -16.59 -17.19 19.31
CA GLU A 99 -17.11 -18.29 18.49
C GLU A 99 -17.41 -17.84 17.06
N THR A 100 -17.08 -18.71 16.11
CA THR A 100 -17.52 -18.59 14.72
C THR A 100 -18.93 -19.16 14.64
N THR A 101 -19.92 -18.30 14.38
CA THR A 101 -21.28 -18.76 14.08
C THR A 101 -21.23 -19.79 12.94
N PRO A 102 -21.86 -20.96 13.08
CA PRO A 102 -21.88 -21.96 12.03
C PRO A 102 -22.51 -21.38 10.78
N PHE A 103 -21.83 -21.58 9.66
CA PHE A 103 -22.31 -21.12 8.37
C PHE A 103 -23.38 -22.09 7.89
N VAL A 104 -24.64 -21.78 8.15
CA VAL A 104 -25.75 -22.39 7.42
C VAL A 104 -25.71 -21.77 6.03
N MET A 105 -25.07 -22.46 5.09
CA MET A 105 -25.13 -22.12 3.69
C MET A 105 -26.51 -22.55 3.18
N GLU A 106 -27.56 -21.84 3.58
CA GLU A 106 -28.82 -21.94 2.87
C GLU A 106 -28.55 -21.44 1.47
N LEU A 107 -28.46 -22.36 0.51
CA LEU A 107 -28.29 -22.03 -0.89
C LEU A 107 -29.52 -21.21 -1.27
N PRO A 108 -29.39 -19.89 -1.53
CA PRO A 108 -30.52 -19.10 -1.95
C PRO A 108 -30.99 -19.68 -3.29
N PRO A 109 -32.31 -19.75 -3.55
CA PRO A 109 -32.80 -20.16 -4.86
C PRO A 109 -32.11 -19.29 -5.93
N TYR A 110 -31.39 -19.92 -6.86
CA TYR A 110 -30.60 -19.25 -7.89
C TYR A 110 -31.57 -18.63 -8.91
N ARG A 111 -31.97 -17.38 -8.64
CA ARG A 111 -32.80 -16.60 -9.55
C ARG A 111 -31.89 -15.95 -10.58
N MET A 112 -32.15 -16.22 -11.86
CA MET A 112 -31.42 -15.61 -12.96
C MET A 112 -31.53 -14.08 -12.86
N PRO A 113 -30.41 -13.36 -12.79
CA PRO A 113 -30.44 -11.91 -12.61
C PRO A 113 -30.93 -11.24 -13.90
N THR A 114 -31.89 -10.32 -13.77
CA THR A 114 -32.34 -9.49 -14.89
C THR A 114 -31.25 -8.47 -15.23
N MET A 115 -30.95 -8.28 -16.51
CA MET A 115 -29.89 -7.35 -16.97
C MET A 115 -30.11 -5.92 -16.45
N THR A 116 -31.37 -5.47 -16.43
CA THR A 116 -31.77 -4.16 -15.90
C THR A 116 -31.48 -4.03 -14.40
N GLY A 117 -31.76 -5.09 -13.63
CA GLY A 117 -31.49 -5.12 -12.19
C GLY A 117 -29.99 -5.09 -11.89
N LEU A 118 -29.21 -5.87 -12.63
CA LEU A 118 -27.74 -5.86 -12.55
C LEU A 118 -27.16 -4.48 -12.86
N TRP A 119 -27.60 -3.85 -13.95
CA TRP A 119 -27.11 -2.52 -14.35
C TRP A 119 -27.47 -1.46 -13.31
N LEU A 120 -28.72 -1.42 -12.87
CA LEU A 120 -29.18 -0.45 -11.88
C LEU A 120 -28.47 -0.61 -10.53
N HIS A 121 -28.29 -1.85 -10.06
CA HIS A 121 -27.55 -2.11 -8.81
C HIS A 121 -26.08 -1.74 -8.94
N THR A 122 -25.43 -2.12 -10.03
CA THR A 122 -24.02 -1.79 -10.27
C THR A 122 -23.82 -0.28 -10.35
N TRP A 123 -24.69 0.43 -11.07
CA TRP A 123 -24.66 1.88 -11.20
C TRP A 123 -24.89 2.59 -9.86
N THR A 124 -25.87 2.12 -9.07
CA THR A 124 -26.18 2.70 -7.76
C THR A 124 -25.02 2.52 -6.79
N ARG A 125 -24.39 1.33 -6.77
CA ARG A 125 -23.21 1.05 -5.95
C ARG A 125 -21.99 1.85 -6.41
N GLY A 126 -21.77 1.97 -7.72
CA GLY A 126 -20.71 2.79 -8.31
C GLY A 126 -20.86 4.27 -7.96
N LYS A 127 -22.07 4.83 -8.05
CA LYS A 127 -22.37 6.20 -7.65
C LYS A 127 -22.12 6.44 -6.15
N GLN A 128 -22.45 5.46 -5.30
CA GLN A 128 -22.15 5.54 -3.86
C GLN A 128 -20.65 5.53 -3.58
N TYR A 129 -19.88 4.69 -4.28
CA TYR A 129 -18.42 4.67 -4.19
C TYR A 129 -17.83 6.03 -4.61
N LEU A 130 -18.24 6.56 -5.77
CA LEU A 130 -17.74 7.83 -6.28
C LEU A 130 -18.02 8.99 -5.31
N LYS A 131 -19.23 9.08 -4.76
CA LYS A 131 -19.58 10.13 -3.79
C LYS A 131 -18.84 10.00 -2.46
N LYS A 132 -18.67 8.78 -1.93
CA LYS A 132 -18.11 8.57 -0.57
C LYS A 132 -16.59 8.47 -0.55
N ALA A 133 -16.01 7.73 -1.49
CA ALA A 133 -14.57 7.52 -1.60
C ALA A 133 -13.93 8.58 -2.50
N GLY A 134 -14.55 8.92 -3.63
CA GLY A 134 -14.00 9.89 -4.59
C GLY A 134 -13.81 11.29 -4.00
N THR A 135 -14.77 11.79 -3.21
CA THR A 135 -14.62 13.09 -2.51
C THR A 135 -13.45 13.11 -1.54
N VAL A 136 -13.20 11.99 -0.86
CA VAL A 136 -12.07 11.83 0.08
C VAL A 136 -10.74 11.76 -0.68
N ILE A 137 -10.67 10.93 -1.74
CA ILE A 137 -9.48 10.79 -2.57
C ILE A 137 -9.10 12.14 -3.19
N LEU A 138 -10.06 12.87 -3.76
CA LEU A 138 -9.82 14.19 -4.37
C LEU A 138 -9.29 15.20 -3.36
N ALA A 139 -9.89 15.29 -2.17
CA ALA A 139 -9.42 16.18 -1.11
C ALA A 139 -7.98 15.85 -0.69
N ILE A 140 -7.67 14.57 -0.54
CA ILE A 140 -6.33 14.08 -0.20
C ILE A 140 -5.31 14.40 -1.31
N SER A 141 -5.67 14.21 -2.58
CA SER A 141 -4.78 14.52 -3.71
C SER A 141 -4.46 16.02 -3.78
N ILE A 142 -5.43 16.88 -3.51
CA ILE A 142 -5.22 18.34 -3.46
C ILE A 142 -4.28 18.70 -2.30
N LEU A 143 -4.50 18.12 -1.11
CA LEU A 143 -3.64 18.35 0.05
C LEU A 143 -2.21 17.87 -0.20
N MET A 144 -2.04 16.70 -0.83
CA MET A 144 -0.72 16.19 -1.20
C MET A 144 -0.04 17.09 -2.22
N TRP A 145 -0.74 17.49 -3.28
CA TRP A 145 -0.21 18.42 -4.26
C TRP A 145 0.26 19.71 -3.60
N ALA A 146 -0.52 20.25 -2.67
CA ALA A 146 -0.13 21.42 -1.89
C ALA A 146 1.12 21.13 -1.04
N ALA A 147 1.19 19.98 -0.35
CA ALA A 147 2.33 19.59 0.48
C ALA A 147 3.63 19.30 -0.30
N THR A 148 3.53 18.80 -1.53
CA THR A 148 4.69 18.58 -2.41
C THR A 148 5.10 19.87 -3.13
N THR A 149 4.19 20.81 -3.33
CA THR A 149 4.45 22.06 -4.09
C THR A 149 4.89 23.22 -3.19
N PHE A 150 4.49 23.23 -1.92
CA PHE A 150 4.76 24.31 -0.98
C PHE A 150 5.55 23.83 0.25
N PRO A 151 6.50 24.61 0.78
CA PRO A 151 6.95 25.93 0.32
C PRO A 151 7.86 25.84 -0.91
N ARG A 152 7.72 26.79 -1.84
CA ARG A 152 8.65 26.96 -2.96
C ARG A 152 10.00 27.44 -2.40
N SER A 153 11.10 26.79 -2.77
CA SER A 153 12.44 27.26 -2.38
C SER A 153 12.70 28.68 -2.90
N SER A 154 13.46 29.48 -2.14
CA SER A 154 13.86 30.83 -2.54
C SER A 154 14.53 30.81 -3.90
N LYS A 155 14.24 31.81 -4.75
CA LYS A 155 14.84 31.99 -6.08
C LYS A 155 16.37 32.11 -6.03
N GLU A 156 16.96 32.43 -4.87
CA GLU A 156 18.41 32.51 -4.67
C GLU A 156 19.11 31.14 -4.65
N SER A 157 18.45 30.06 -4.18
CA SER A 157 19.02 28.69 -4.20
C SER A 157 18.92 28.02 -5.57
N LEU A 158 18.32 28.70 -6.56
CA LEU A 158 18.08 28.22 -7.92
C LEU A 158 18.92 28.97 -8.96
N ALA A 159 19.71 29.96 -8.54
CA ALA A 159 20.56 30.75 -9.40
C ALA A 159 21.84 29.96 -9.73
N GLY A 160 21.84 29.22 -10.84
CA GLY A 160 23.01 28.53 -11.40
C GLY A 160 22.89 27.01 -11.54
N SER A 161 21.78 26.40 -11.13
CA SER A 161 21.57 24.94 -11.19
C SER A 161 20.87 24.53 -12.48
N SER A 162 21.23 23.36 -13.04
CA SER A 162 20.57 22.78 -14.20
C SER A 162 19.07 22.49 -13.94
N PRO A 163 18.20 22.36 -14.96
CA PRO A 163 16.77 22.10 -14.79
C PRO A 163 16.47 20.85 -13.93
N SER A 164 17.35 19.85 -14.00
CA SER A 164 17.28 18.60 -13.25
C SER A 164 17.66 18.77 -11.77
N GLU A 165 18.66 19.58 -11.44
CA GLU A 165 19.06 19.87 -10.04
C GLU A 165 18.06 20.81 -9.34
N ALA A 166 17.46 21.73 -10.09
CA ALA A 166 16.44 22.64 -9.60
C ALA A 166 15.17 21.92 -9.09
N GLN A 167 14.80 20.78 -9.69
CA GLN A 167 13.68 19.94 -9.22
C GLN A 167 14.03 19.19 -7.93
N VAL A 168 15.26 18.66 -7.81
CA VAL A 168 15.75 18.00 -6.59
C VAL A 168 15.81 18.98 -5.43
N ILE A 169 16.37 20.17 -5.63
CA ILE A 169 16.47 21.22 -4.60
C ILE A 169 15.07 21.70 -4.17
N ARG A 170 14.10 21.76 -5.10
CA ARG A 170 12.70 22.07 -4.77
C ARG A 170 12.03 20.99 -3.94
N LEU A 171 12.24 19.72 -4.28
CA LEU A 171 11.65 18.60 -3.55
C LEU A 171 12.31 18.42 -2.18
N GLU A 172 13.62 18.61 -2.09
CA GLU A 172 14.40 18.58 -0.84
C GLU A 172 13.92 19.66 0.14
N ASN A 173 13.63 20.86 -0.36
CA ASN A 173 13.12 21.97 0.44
C ASN A 173 11.61 21.93 0.72
N SER A 174 10.86 21.09 -0.01
CA SER A 174 9.41 20.91 0.19
C SER A 174 9.10 20.30 1.55
N VAL A 175 7.86 20.44 2.03
CA VAL A 175 7.42 19.78 3.28
C VAL A 175 7.63 18.27 3.20
N ALA A 176 7.41 17.66 2.04
CA ALA A 176 7.64 16.23 1.82
C ALA A 176 9.12 15.85 1.97
N GLY A 177 10.05 16.64 1.42
CA GLY A 177 11.50 16.43 1.56
C GLY A 177 11.99 16.57 2.99
N ARG A 178 11.49 17.58 3.72
CA ARG A 178 11.81 17.79 5.14
C ARG A 178 11.31 16.65 6.02
N ILE A 179 10.09 16.15 5.77
CA ILE A 179 9.57 14.97 6.47
C ILE A 179 10.36 13.72 6.09
N GLY A 180 10.76 13.56 4.82
CA GLY A 180 11.61 12.45 4.37
C GLY A 180 12.96 12.41 5.07
N LYS A 181 13.64 13.55 5.20
CA LYS A 181 14.89 13.69 5.96
C LYS A 181 14.70 13.52 7.46
N ALA A 182 13.58 13.98 8.02
CA ALA A 182 13.27 13.72 9.43
C ALA A 182 13.01 12.22 9.70
N LEU A 183 12.54 11.47 8.70
CA LEU A 183 12.36 10.01 8.78
C LEU A 183 13.64 9.22 8.48
N GLU A 184 14.63 9.84 7.86
CA GLU A 184 15.92 9.23 7.48
C GLU A 184 16.58 8.44 8.62
N PRO A 185 16.73 8.95 9.86
CA PRO A 185 17.35 8.17 10.94
C PRO A 185 16.59 6.90 11.31
N TRP A 186 15.28 6.83 11.04
CA TRP A 186 14.48 5.63 11.26
C TRP A 186 14.58 4.66 10.10
N ILE A 187 14.74 5.17 8.89
CA ILE A 187 14.77 4.38 7.65
C ILE A 187 16.18 3.87 7.32
N GLN A 188 17.23 4.57 7.72
CA GLN A 188 18.63 4.19 7.52
C GLN A 188 18.96 2.73 7.93
N PRO A 189 18.47 2.18 9.06
CA PRO A 189 18.72 0.77 9.41
C PRO A 189 18.05 -0.25 8.47
N LEU A 190 17.11 0.18 7.61
CA LEU A 190 16.54 -0.65 6.54
C LEU A 190 17.35 -0.57 5.23
N GLY A 191 18.36 0.31 5.20
CA GLY A 191 19.16 0.59 4.02
C GLY A 191 18.43 1.47 2.99
N PHE A 192 17.46 2.30 3.38
CA PHE A 192 16.86 3.28 2.46
C PHE A 192 17.33 4.70 2.76
N ASP A 193 17.42 5.51 1.70
CA ASP A 193 17.77 6.92 1.78
C ASP A 193 16.53 7.82 1.85
N TRP A 194 16.76 9.10 2.10
CA TRP A 194 15.70 10.13 2.06
C TRP A 194 14.91 10.13 0.73
N LYS A 195 15.53 9.75 -0.40
CA LYS A 195 14.88 9.59 -1.73
C LYS A 195 13.75 8.56 -1.71
N VAL A 196 13.99 7.40 -1.10
CA VAL A 196 12.96 6.35 -0.94
C VAL A 196 11.98 6.76 0.16
N GLY A 197 12.45 7.44 1.21
CA GLY A 197 11.60 7.99 2.26
C GLY A 197 10.50 8.92 1.71
N THR A 198 10.85 9.87 0.84
CA THR A 198 9.86 10.76 0.19
C THR A 198 8.90 9.99 -0.72
N ALA A 199 9.40 9.00 -1.46
CA ALA A 199 8.56 8.12 -2.27
C ALA A 199 7.58 7.29 -1.44
N LEU A 200 7.99 6.78 -0.27
CA LEU A 200 7.15 6.04 0.67
C LEU A 200 6.07 6.91 1.32
N ILE A 201 6.36 8.19 1.58
CA ILE A 201 5.37 9.17 2.02
C ILE A 201 4.32 9.36 0.92
N GLY A 202 4.75 9.55 -0.34
CA GLY A 202 3.84 9.59 -1.50
C GLY A 202 2.99 8.33 -1.63
N ALA A 203 3.61 7.15 -1.48
CA ALA A 203 2.95 5.85 -1.55
C ALA A 203 1.90 5.63 -0.45
N SER A 204 2.10 6.26 0.71
CA SER A 204 1.15 6.22 1.83
C SER A 204 -0.14 6.97 1.51
N THR A 205 -0.08 7.96 0.62
CA THR A 205 -1.27 8.63 0.10
C THR A 205 -1.94 7.79 -0.98
N ALA A 206 -1.19 7.49 -2.05
CA ALA A 206 -1.64 6.66 -3.16
C ALA A 206 -0.48 5.81 -3.65
N LYS A 207 -0.68 4.48 -3.73
CA LYS A 207 0.40 3.54 -4.04
C LYS A 207 1.04 3.79 -5.41
N GLU A 208 0.23 4.20 -6.39
CA GLU A 208 0.69 4.60 -7.73
C GLU A 208 1.60 5.84 -7.75
N VAL A 209 1.51 6.70 -6.74
CA VAL A 209 2.35 7.90 -6.62
C VAL A 209 3.80 7.55 -6.25
N PHE A 210 4.07 6.32 -5.80
CA PHE A 210 5.43 5.88 -5.51
C PHE A 210 6.37 6.01 -6.74
N VAL A 211 5.91 5.52 -7.89
CA VAL A 211 6.70 5.52 -9.13
C VAL A 211 6.90 6.94 -9.65
N SER A 212 5.86 7.77 -9.59
CA SER A 212 5.97 9.17 -10.02
C SER A 212 6.88 9.99 -9.11
N GLN A 213 6.86 9.76 -7.79
CA GLN A 213 7.79 10.44 -6.87
C GLN A 213 9.24 10.03 -7.13
N LEU A 214 9.52 8.75 -7.37
CA LEU A 214 10.88 8.32 -7.75
C LEU A 214 11.32 8.95 -9.08
N ALA A 215 10.45 9.01 -10.09
CA ALA A 215 10.78 9.65 -11.36
C ALA A 215 11.13 11.14 -11.19
N ILE A 216 10.40 11.86 -10.33
CA ILE A 216 10.68 13.27 -9.99
C ILE A 216 12.00 13.41 -9.22
N VAL A 217 12.28 12.52 -8.26
CA VAL A 217 13.52 12.55 -7.45
C VAL A 217 14.76 12.30 -8.32
N TYR A 218 14.66 11.43 -9.32
CA TYR A 218 15.74 11.14 -10.26
C TYR A 218 15.77 12.10 -11.46
N SER A 219 14.92 13.14 -11.46
CA SER A 219 14.83 14.19 -12.49
C SER A 219 14.74 13.65 -13.91
N LEU A 220 13.88 12.66 -14.11
CA LEU A 220 13.64 12.06 -15.42
C LEU A 220 12.44 12.78 -16.07
N ASP A 221 12.72 13.76 -16.92
CA ASP A 221 11.69 14.57 -17.61
C ASP A 221 11.12 13.92 -18.89
N ASP A 222 11.75 12.85 -19.43
CA ASP A 222 11.31 12.18 -20.67
C ASP A 222 10.28 11.05 -20.41
N PRO A 223 9.03 11.13 -20.94
CA PRO A 223 7.97 10.14 -20.70
C PRO A 223 8.20 8.75 -21.33
N ASP A 224 8.90 8.67 -22.47
CA ASP A 224 9.01 7.44 -23.26
C ASP A 224 10.18 6.52 -22.80
N GLU A 225 11.18 7.06 -22.09
CA GLU A 225 12.32 6.30 -21.56
C GLU A 225 12.41 6.32 -20.02
N THR A 226 11.41 6.86 -19.32
CA THR A 226 11.46 7.04 -17.87
C THR A 226 11.72 5.73 -17.13
N ALA A 227 11.08 4.64 -17.56
CA ALA A 227 11.13 3.37 -16.83
C ALA A 227 12.50 2.71 -16.90
N ASP A 228 13.16 2.68 -18.05
CA ASP A 228 14.46 2.03 -18.22
C ASP A 228 15.61 2.86 -17.68
N ARG A 229 15.57 4.20 -17.86
CA ARG A 229 16.52 5.11 -17.21
C ARG A 229 16.41 5.05 -15.68
N LEU A 230 15.18 4.97 -15.15
CA LEU A 230 14.95 4.84 -13.70
C LEU A 230 15.45 3.50 -13.18
N ARG A 231 15.24 2.40 -13.91
CA ARG A 231 15.77 1.07 -13.53
C ARG A 231 17.28 1.07 -13.43
N ASN A 232 17.98 1.66 -14.40
CA ASN A 232 19.44 1.71 -14.41
C ASN A 232 19.98 2.54 -13.24
N ARG A 233 19.39 3.72 -12.98
CA ARG A 233 19.76 4.55 -11.82
C ARG A 233 19.51 3.87 -10.48
N LEU A 234 18.40 3.15 -10.35
CA LEU A 234 18.11 2.38 -9.13
C LEU A 234 19.09 1.22 -8.94
N ALA A 235 19.51 0.57 -10.02
CA ALA A 235 20.49 -0.52 -9.98
C ALA A 235 21.91 -0.03 -9.63
N GLU A 236 22.24 1.23 -9.95
CA GLU A 236 23.50 1.88 -9.56
C GLU A 236 23.49 2.29 -8.08
N ASP A 237 22.39 2.90 -7.61
CA ASP A 237 22.31 3.46 -6.25
C ASP A 237 22.05 2.39 -5.17
N TYR A 238 21.38 1.28 -5.50
CA TYR A 238 20.93 0.29 -4.51
C TYR A 238 21.34 -1.14 -4.84
N SER A 239 21.68 -1.89 -3.79
CA SER A 239 21.90 -3.34 -3.86
C SER A 239 20.58 -4.11 -4.04
N PRO A 240 20.62 -5.33 -4.62
CA PRO A 240 19.44 -6.19 -4.72
C PRO A 240 18.79 -6.50 -3.36
N LEU A 241 19.58 -6.50 -2.29
CA LEU A 241 19.11 -6.71 -0.93
C LEU A 241 18.25 -5.55 -0.42
N GLN A 242 18.67 -4.31 -0.68
CA GLN A 242 17.87 -3.11 -0.41
C GLN A 242 16.59 -3.12 -1.26
N GLY A 243 16.69 -3.50 -2.54
CA GLY A 243 15.53 -3.66 -3.42
C GLY A 243 14.46 -4.61 -2.87
N LEU A 244 14.88 -5.75 -2.30
CA LEU A 244 13.97 -6.69 -1.64
C LEU A 244 13.33 -6.10 -0.37
N SER A 245 14.10 -5.39 0.44
CA SER A 245 13.60 -4.70 1.65
C SER A 245 12.55 -3.63 1.30
N ILE A 246 12.78 -2.85 0.23
CA ILE A 246 11.81 -1.86 -0.30
C ILE A 246 10.54 -2.56 -0.80
N LEU A 247 10.68 -3.67 -1.54
CA LEU A 247 9.54 -4.44 -2.04
C LEU A 247 8.66 -4.99 -0.89
N LEU A 248 9.28 -5.54 0.14
CA LEU A 248 8.60 -6.02 1.35
C LEU A 248 7.92 -4.87 2.10
N PHE A 249 8.59 -3.72 2.21
CA PHE A 249 8.02 -2.55 2.85
C PHE A 249 6.81 -2.02 2.05
N CYS A 250 6.88 -2.00 0.71
CA CYS A 250 5.75 -1.59 -0.13
C CYS A 250 4.58 -2.58 -0.08
N LEU A 251 4.88 -3.88 0.08
CA LEU A 251 3.90 -4.95 0.24
C LEU A 251 3.15 -4.85 1.58
N ILE A 252 3.86 -4.71 2.69
CA ILE A 252 3.25 -4.76 4.04
C ILE A 252 2.84 -3.36 4.51
N GLY A 253 3.62 -2.37 4.11
CA GLY A 253 3.59 -1.02 4.63
C GLY A 253 2.30 -0.28 4.38
N THR A 254 2.25 0.85 5.07
CA THR A 254 1.16 1.79 5.24
C THR A 254 -0.02 1.64 4.25
N PRO A 255 -1.25 1.34 4.71
CA PRO A 255 -2.42 1.37 3.84
C PRO A 255 -2.61 2.77 3.26
N CYS A 256 -3.14 2.88 2.05
CA CYS A 256 -3.37 4.20 1.45
C CYS A 256 -4.31 5.04 2.33
N LEU A 257 -4.16 6.37 2.32
CA LEU A 257 -4.94 7.26 3.19
C LEU A 257 -6.47 7.10 2.97
N ALA A 258 -6.88 6.80 1.73
CA ALA A 258 -8.27 6.44 1.42
C ALA A 258 -8.76 5.20 2.19
N THR A 259 -7.92 4.18 2.32
CA THR A 259 -8.20 2.97 3.10
C THR A 259 -8.32 3.28 4.59
N VAL A 260 -7.47 4.15 5.14
CA VAL A 260 -7.53 4.57 6.55
C VAL A 260 -8.83 5.31 6.85
N VAL A 261 -9.21 6.28 6.02
CA VAL A 261 -10.46 7.04 6.21
C VAL A 261 -11.69 6.14 6.11
N ILE A 262 -11.69 5.19 5.17
CA ILE A 262 -12.83 4.28 4.97
C ILE A 262 -12.89 3.24 6.09
N THR A 263 -11.73 2.78 6.60
CA THR A 263 -11.65 2.00 7.83
C THR A 263 -12.27 2.76 8.99
N ALA A 264 -11.92 4.04 9.20
CA ALA A 264 -12.50 4.84 10.28
C ALA A 264 -14.03 4.98 10.14
N ARG A 265 -14.53 5.18 8.92
CA ARG A 265 -15.96 5.28 8.63
C ARG A 265 -16.72 3.95 8.84
N GLU A 266 -16.16 2.80 8.45
CA GLU A 266 -16.82 1.50 8.58
C GLU A 266 -16.73 0.91 10.01
N THR A 267 -15.64 1.22 10.72
CA THR A 267 -15.45 0.77 12.12
C THR A 267 -16.15 1.69 13.13
N GLY A 268 -16.45 2.93 12.73
CA GLY A 268 -17.04 3.96 13.59
C GLY A 268 -16.07 4.55 14.61
N SER A 269 -14.76 4.28 14.49
CA SER A 269 -13.76 4.83 15.40
C SER A 269 -12.41 5.02 14.70
N TRP A 270 -11.84 6.21 14.87
CA TRP A 270 -10.48 6.52 14.42
C TRP A 270 -9.41 5.69 15.12
N LYS A 271 -9.70 5.14 16.32
CA LYS A 271 -8.76 4.28 17.06
C LYS A 271 -8.37 3.04 16.25
N TRP A 272 -9.34 2.39 15.59
CA TRP A 272 -9.08 1.20 14.77
C TRP A 272 -8.33 1.53 13.49
N ALA A 273 -8.61 2.67 12.88
CA ALA A 273 -7.90 3.13 11.69
C ALA A 273 -6.44 3.49 12.00
N ALA A 274 -6.18 4.17 13.12
CA ALA A 274 -4.84 4.48 13.60
C ALA A 274 -4.07 3.21 14.00
N LEU A 275 -4.73 2.25 14.66
CA LEU A 275 -4.15 0.95 14.98
C LEU A 275 -3.76 0.18 13.71
N GLN A 276 -4.61 0.20 12.68
CA GLN A 276 -4.32 -0.45 11.40
C GLN A 276 -3.14 0.22 10.70
N TRP A 277 -3.14 1.56 10.63
CA TRP A 277 -2.08 2.33 9.99
C TRP A 277 -0.74 2.11 10.71
N GLY A 278 -0.67 2.42 12.00
CA GLY A 278 0.55 2.28 12.79
C GLY A 278 1.00 0.82 12.96
N GLY A 279 0.07 -0.10 13.18
CA GLY A 279 0.37 -1.53 13.36
C GLY A 279 0.95 -2.16 12.09
N LEU A 280 0.41 -1.84 10.91
CA LEU A 280 0.93 -2.34 9.64
C LEU A 280 2.26 -1.69 9.28
N THR A 281 2.43 -0.38 9.51
CA THR A 281 3.71 0.30 9.27
C THR A 281 4.79 -0.23 10.20
N PHE A 282 4.48 -0.49 11.47
CA PHE A 282 5.40 -1.10 12.43
C PHE A 282 5.74 -2.55 12.06
N LEU A 283 4.74 -3.34 11.62
CA LEU A 283 4.98 -4.69 11.12
C LEU A 283 5.88 -4.68 9.89
N ALA A 284 5.63 -3.77 8.94
CA ALA A 284 6.45 -3.60 7.74
C ALA A 284 7.89 -3.23 8.10
N TYR A 285 8.07 -2.32 9.06
CA TYR A 285 9.37 -1.93 9.57
C TYR A 285 10.16 -3.13 10.10
N ILE A 286 9.56 -3.94 10.99
CA ILE A 286 10.20 -5.12 11.56
C ILE A 286 10.54 -6.14 10.47
N VAL A 287 9.60 -6.45 9.58
CA VAL A 287 9.82 -7.48 8.55
C VAL A 287 10.91 -7.05 7.57
N SER A 288 10.91 -5.79 7.13
CA SER A 288 11.95 -5.28 6.23
C SER A 288 13.31 -5.17 6.91
N LEU A 289 13.36 -4.76 8.18
CA LEU A 289 14.61 -4.72 8.95
C LEU A 289 15.20 -6.13 9.14
N LEU A 290 14.36 -7.11 9.50
CA LEU A 290 14.79 -8.51 9.61
C LEU A 290 15.27 -9.04 8.27
N ALA A 291 14.56 -8.76 7.17
CA ALA A 291 14.97 -9.20 5.84
C ALA A 291 16.31 -8.59 5.42
N PHE A 292 16.53 -7.30 5.74
CA PHE A 292 17.79 -6.62 5.43
C PHE A 292 18.95 -7.16 6.28
N GLN A 293 18.78 -7.28 7.59
CA GLN A 293 19.84 -7.78 8.48
C GLN A 293 20.18 -9.25 8.23
N VAL A 294 19.18 -10.11 8.10
CA VAL A 294 19.39 -11.53 7.76
C VAL A 294 20.05 -11.65 6.38
N GLY A 295 19.61 -10.84 5.42
CA GLY A 295 20.23 -10.78 4.11
C GLY A 295 21.70 -10.37 4.15
N GLN A 296 22.06 -9.39 4.97
CA GLN A 296 23.46 -8.97 5.15
C GLN A 296 24.31 -10.07 5.81
N ILE A 297 23.75 -10.84 6.74
CA ILE A 297 24.45 -11.97 7.38
C ILE A 297 24.65 -13.15 6.42
N ILE A 298 23.74 -13.37 5.48
CA ILE A 298 23.83 -14.48 4.52
C ILE A 298 24.75 -14.15 3.34
N VAL A 299 24.84 -12.88 2.96
CA VAL A 299 25.62 -12.42 1.79
C VAL A 299 27.01 -11.90 2.20
N GLY A 300 27.18 -11.43 3.44
CA GLY A 300 28.47 -11.04 4.01
C GLY A 300 29.25 -12.21 4.58
#